data_AF-D8J7T4-F1
#
_entry.id   AF-D8J7T4-F1
#
_cell.length_a   1.000
_cell.length_b   1.000
_cell.length_c   1.000
_cell.angle_alpha   90.00
_cell.angle_beta   90.00
_cell.angle_gamma   90.00
#
_symmetry.space_group_name_H-M   'P 1'
#
loop_
_entity.id
_entity.type
_entity.pdbx_description
1 polymer ?
#
loop_
_entity_poly.entity_id
_entity_poly.type
_entity_poly.pdbx_seq_one_letter_code
_entity_poly.pdbx_strand_id
1 'polypeptide(L)'
;MNRRTFLATAGVALSGPGIASAAPPTRPPIRLYSPASQLAADGSPLTDDSVVAAWAEPTAYNRTAGRSEPVRYDGSIPLVSIDGRVAGIGSMLVADPARQGGHATYADSNGRALLALWDALVDGTRVRWDATHDQYWSLDAFGRFRDLAGREGYELGSADAVDRSTLADADGLVVTTPPRAFDPEELDALAAFVDRGGALFLHDQATFRGLDETDNLNAIAERLDLAFRFNADEVNDDEANAGAPFEVLTTAYDPDQFV
;
A
#
# COMPACT_ATOMS: atom_id res chain seq x y z
N MET A 1 12.58 35.71 -26.33
CA MET A 1 13.60 36.62 -25.77
C MET A 1 13.04 37.31 -24.55
N ASN A 2 13.49 36.95 -23.35
CA ASN A 2 13.91 37.90 -22.31
C ASN A 2 14.48 37.10 -21.13
N ARG A 3 15.80 37.09 -21.09
CA ARG A 3 16.64 36.50 -20.04
C ARG A 3 16.64 37.45 -18.84
N ARG A 4 16.38 36.92 -17.64
CA ARG A 4 16.67 37.54 -16.34
C ARG A 4 17.50 36.52 -15.56
N THR A 5 18.80 36.42 -15.83
CA THR A 5 19.90 37.03 -15.05
C THR A 5 19.59 37.10 -13.56
N PHE A 6 19.92 36.03 -12.83
CA PHE A 6 20.14 36.08 -11.39
C PHE A 6 21.63 36.23 -11.12
N LEU A 7 21.97 37.28 -10.38
CA LEU A 7 23.31 37.59 -9.90
C LEU A 7 23.74 36.55 -8.86
N ALA A 8 24.89 35.92 -9.12
CA ALA A 8 25.63 35.15 -8.13
C ALA A 8 26.36 36.12 -7.19
N THR A 9 25.94 36.16 -5.93
CA THR A 9 26.68 36.83 -4.86
C THR A 9 27.51 35.78 -4.14
N ALA A 10 28.84 35.82 -4.33
CA ALA A 10 29.79 35.04 -3.56
C ALA A 10 29.86 35.61 -2.12
N GLY A 11 29.32 34.87 -1.16
CA GLY A 11 29.44 35.15 0.27
C GLY A 11 30.57 34.30 0.88
N VAL A 12 31.55 34.97 1.45
CA VAL A 12 32.71 34.40 2.17
C VAL A 12 32.26 33.57 3.37
N ALA A 13 32.84 32.38 3.52
CA ALA A 13 32.63 31.49 4.65
C ALA A 13 33.19 32.07 5.96
N LEU A 14 32.38 32.05 7.01
CA LEU A 14 32.79 32.16 8.41
C LEU A 14 32.33 30.87 9.11
N SER A 15 33.29 30.01 9.41
CA SER A 15 33.12 28.76 10.14
C SER A 15 32.92 29.03 11.64
N GLY A 16 31.73 28.70 12.15
CA GLY A 16 31.43 28.60 13.58
C GLY A 16 30.81 27.22 13.88
N PRO A 17 31.16 26.57 15.00
CA PRO A 17 30.58 25.28 15.36
C PRO A 17 29.23 25.51 16.03
N GLY A 18 28.16 25.15 15.35
CA GLY A 18 26.79 25.31 15.84
C GLY A 18 25.84 24.43 15.06
N ILE A 19 25.85 23.14 15.42
CA ILE A 19 24.75 22.16 15.31
C ILE A 19 23.65 22.53 14.30
N ALA A 20 23.84 22.10 13.05
CA ALA A 20 22.69 21.88 12.18
C ALA A 20 21.94 20.66 12.73
N SER A 21 20.78 20.89 13.31
CA SER A 21 19.72 19.89 13.32
C SER A 21 18.40 20.65 13.32
N ALA A 22 17.99 21.08 12.13
CA ALA A 22 16.56 21.06 11.88
C ALA A 22 16.21 19.57 11.93
N ALA A 23 15.62 19.11 13.04
CA ALA A 23 14.93 17.83 13.02
C ALA A 23 14.00 17.89 11.80
N PRO A 24 14.03 16.91 10.88
CA PRO A 24 13.03 16.86 9.83
C PRO A 24 11.65 16.92 10.49
N PRO A 25 10.61 17.46 9.82
CA PRO A 25 9.24 17.29 10.32
C PRO A 25 9.06 15.80 10.63
N THR A 26 8.75 15.48 11.88
CA THR A 26 8.52 14.09 12.29
C THR A 26 7.35 13.61 11.46
N ARG A 27 7.66 12.86 10.43
CA ARG A 27 6.69 12.32 9.51
C ARG A 27 5.70 11.46 10.31
N PRO A 28 4.38 11.66 10.14
CA PRO A 28 3.41 10.85 10.87
C PRO A 28 3.64 9.37 10.58
N PRO A 29 3.78 8.51 11.59
CA PRO A 29 3.94 7.09 11.33
C PRO A 29 2.66 6.51 10.70
N ILE A 30 2.84 5.61 9.75
CA ILE A 30 1.77 4.72 9.28
C ILE A 30 1.83 3.42 10.07
N ARG A 31 0.66 2.89 10.44
CA ARG A 31 0.53 1.61 11.14
C ARG A 31 0.06 0.55 10.16
N LEU A 32 0.80 -0.53 10.05
CA LEU A 32 0.40 -1.71 9.31
C LEU A 32 0.07 -2.83 10.30
N TYR A 33 -1.16 -3.33 10.23
CA TYR A 33 -1.63 -4.43 11.09
C TYR A 33 -1.40 -5.77 10.40
N SER A 34 -0.67 -6.66 11.07
CA SER A 34 -0.21 -7.96 10.56
C SER A 34 0.22 -7.89 9.10
N PRO A 35 1.23 -7.08 8.77
CA PRO A 35 1.61 -6.89 7.37
C PRO A 35 2.27 -8.11 6.75
N ALA A 36 1.99 -8.37 5.48
CA ALA A 36 2.82 -9.19 4.60
C ALA A 36 3.89 -8.30 3.92
N SER A 37 5.10 -8.81 3.74
CA SER A 37 6.11 -8.16 2.91
C SER A 37 5.87 -8.41 1.42
N GLN A 38 6.65 -7.74 0.57
CA GLN A 38 6.56 -7.90 -0.88
C GLN A 38 7.80 -8.58 -1.45
N LEU A 39 7.72 -9.09 -2.67
CA LEU A 39 8.79 -9.77 -3.40
C LEU A 39 8.91 -9.15 -4.79
N ALA A 40 10.03 -9.39 -5.47
CA ALA A 40 10.19 -9.03 -6.86
C ALA A 40 9.29 -9.93 -7.73
N ALA A 41 9.07 -9.55 -8.99
CA ALA A 41 8.25 -10.30 -9.94
C ALA A 41 8.67 -11.78 -10.10
N ASP A 42 9.95 -12.10 -9.90
CA ASP A 42 10.51 -13.46 -9.97
C ASP A 42 10.45 -14.23 -8.64
N GLY A 43 9.88 -13.64 -7.59
CA GLY A 43 9.78 -14.21 -6.24
C GLY A 43 11.04 -14.05 -5.39
N SER A 44 12.08 -13.36 -5.87
CA SER A 44 13.25 -13.01 -5.07
C SER A 44 13.01 -11.78 -4.16
N PRO A 45 13.91 -11.44 -3.23
CA PRO A 45 13.81 -10.21 -2.45
C PRO A 45 13.71 -8.95 -3.33
N LEU A 46 12.64 -8.19 -3.16
CA LEU A 46 12.45 -6.87 -3.78
C LEU A 46 13.34 -5.85 -3.09
N THR A 47 14.34 -5.38 -3.83
CA THR A 47 15.33 -4.39 -3.38
C THR A 47 15.38 -3.16 -4.30
N ASP A 48 14.47 -3.08 -5.27
CA ASP A 48 14.37 -1.96 -6.19
C ASP A 48 13.58 -0.82 -5.55
N ASP A 49 14.30 0.19 -5.04
CA ASP A 49 13.74 1.40 -4.43
C ASP A 49 12.82 2.19 -5.37
N SER A 50 12.90 1.99 -6.69
CA SER A 50 11.98 2.65 -7.64
C SER A 50 10.57 2.06 -7.66
N VAL A 51 10.40 0.85 -7.11
CA VAL A 51 9.12 0.15 -6.99
C VAL A 51 8.54 0.29 -5.58
N VAL A 52 9.39 0.38 -4.56
CA VAL A 52 8.96 0.37 -3.15
C VAL A 52 8.64 1.77 -2.64
N ALA A 53 7.39 1.98 -2.24
CA ALA A 53 6.91 3.26 -1.72
C ALA A 53 6.95 3.34 -0.18
N ALA A 54 6.97 2.20 0.52
CA ALA A 54 7.17 2.17 1.97
C ALA A 54 7.93 0.92 2.42
N TRP A 55 8.89 1.13 3.32
CA TRP A 55 9.71 0.12 3.96
C TRP A 55 9.33 -0.04 5.43
N ALA A 56 9.59 -1.21 6.01
CA ALA A 56 9.62 -1.37 7.45
C ALA A 56 10.84 -0.65 8.06
N GLU A 57 10.78 -0.33 9.35
CA GLU A 57 11.94 0.19 10.07
C GLU A 57 13.03 -0.90 10.21
N PRO A 58 14.32 -0.55 10.40
CA PRO A 58 15.43 -1.52 10.39
C PRO A 58 15.37 -2.63 11.46
N THR A 59 14.52 -2.47 12.47
CA THR A 59 14.28 -3.41 13.57
C THR A 59 13.28 -4.51 13.22
N ALA A 60 12.56 -4.35 12.11
CA ALA A 60 11.56 -5.30 11.66
C ALA A 60 12.18 -6.59 11.11
N TYR A 61 11.42 -7.68 11.16
CA TYR A 61 11.83 -9.00 10.71
C TYR A 61 10.66 -9.82 10.17
N ASN A 62 10.91 -10.69 9.19
CA ASN A 62 9.90 -11.62 8.68
C ASN A 62 9.68 -12.78 9.66
N ARG A 63 8.43 -13.17 9.85
CA ARG A 63 8.00 -14.35 10.61
C ARG A 63 7.22 -15.27 9.68
N THR A 64 7.36 -16.58 9.87
CA THR A 64 6.54 -17.57 9.17
C THR A 64 5.10 -17.48 9.68
N ALA A 65 4.17 -17.13 8.79
CA ALA A 65 2.74 -17.03 9.11
C ALA A 65 1.91 -18.19 8.54
N GLY A 66 2.36 -18.74 7.40
CA GLY A 66 1.70 -19.82 6.65
C GLY A 66 2.41 -21.19 6.72
N ARG A 67 2.09 -22.05 5.74
CA ARG A 67 2.63 -23.43 5.65
C ARG A 67 3.95 -23.52 4.89
N SER A 68 4.19 -22.60 3.95
CA SER A 68 5.45 -22.47 3.21
C SER A 68 6.44 -21.62 4.02
N GLU A 69 7.73 -21.88 3.83
CA GLU A 69 8.76 -20.99 4.36
C GLU A 69 8.78 -19.72 3.50
N PRO A 70 8.55 -18.53 4.07
CA PRO A 70 8.57 -17.31 3.30
C PRO A 70 10.00 -16.93 2.90
N VAL A 71 10.11 -16.05 1.91
CA VAL A 71 11.37 -15.36 1.66
C VAL A 71 11.64 -14.42 2.84
N ARG A 72 12.88 -14.44 3.34
CA ARG A 72 13.32 -13.57 4.45
C ARG A 72 14.26 -12.51 3.91
N TYR A 73 14.13 -11.33 4.48
CA TYR A 73 15.00 -10.20 4.20
C TYR A 73 16.06 -10.07 5.30
N ASP A 74 17.31 -9.91 4.87
CA ASP A 74 18.44 -9.57 5.75
C ASP A 74 18.63 -8.03 5.87
N GLY A 75 17.77 -7.25 5.22
CA GLY A 75 17.81 -5.79 5.15
C GLY A 75 16.40 -5.17 5.17
N SER A 76 16.22 -4.02 4.52
CA SER A 76 14.93 -3.33 4.47
C SER A 76 13.82 -4.23 3.92
N ILE A 77 12.67 -4.25 4.60
CA ILE A 77 11.52 -5.08 4.23
C ILE A 77 10.49 -4.21 3.51
N PRO A 78 10.11 -4.49 2.26
CA PRO A 78 9.14 -3.70 1.52
C PRO A 78 7.72 -4.00 2.02
N LEU A 79 6.96 -2.95 2.32
CA LEU A 79 5.60 -3.03 2.87
C LEU A 79 4.54 -2.50 1.90
N VAL A 80 4.90 -1.49 1.09
CA VAL A 80 4.06 -0.93 0.03
C VAL A 80 4.89 -0.76 -1.24
N SER A 81 4.37 -1.20 -2.38
CA SER A 81 4.99 -0.98 -3.69
C SER A 81 3.99 -0.39 -4.67
N ILE A 82 4.51 0.31 -5.66
CA ILE A 82 3.74 0.93 -6.74
C ILE A 82 4.39 0.53 -8.06
N ASP A 83 3.57 0.06 -8.99
CA ASP A 83 3.96 -0.13 -10.38
C ASP A 83 2.87 0.45 -11.30
N GLY A 84 3.23 1.52 -12.01
CA GLY A 84 2.29 2.30 -12.81
C GLY A 84 1.13 2.85 -11.95
N ARG A 85 -0.08 2.34 -12.18
CA ARG A 85 -1.31 2.71 -11.46
C ARG A 85 -1.77 1.65 -10.45
N VAL A 86 -0.91 0.67 -10.16
CA VAL A 86 -1.23 -0.41 -9.24
C VAL A 86 -0.39 -0.27 -7.97
N ALA A 87 -1.06 -0.23 -6.82
CA ALA A 87 -0.41 -0.25 -5.51
C ALA A 87 -0.64 -1.59 -4.82
N GLY A 88 0.44 -2.24 -4.41
CA GLY A 88 0.42 -3.39 -3.52
C GLY A 88 0.66 -2.93 -2.09
N ILE A 89 -0.24 -3.27 -1.17
CA ILE A 89 -0.20 -2.82 0.23
C ILE A 89 -0.26 -4.06 1.11
N GLY A 90 0.77 -4.30 1.90
CA GLY A 90 0.88 -5.51 2.73
C GLY A 90 -0.09 -5.59 3.91
N SER A 91 -1.02 -4.65 4.06
CA SER A 91 -1.98 -4.62 5.16
C SER A 91 -3.30 -4.00 4.73
N MET A 92 -4.37 -4.29 5.47
CA MET A 92 -5.65 -3.59 5.37
C MET A 92 -5.55 -2.16 5.96
N LEU A 93 -4.67 -1.33 5.40
CA LEU A 93 -4.10 -0.12 6.00
C LEU A 93 -5.11 0.78 6.74
N VAL A 94 -6.32 0.95 6.20
CA VAL A 94 -7.34 1.87 6.73
C VAL A 94 -8.60 1.17 7.25
N ALA A 95 -8.54 -0.14 7.50
CA ALA A 95 -9.69 -0.82 8.09
C ALA A 95 -10.00 -0.27 9.48
N ASP A 96 -11.28 -0.26 9.81
CA ASP A 96 -11.76 0.33 11.05
C ASP A 96 -11.09 -0.36 12.25
N PRO A 97 -10.64 0.40 13.27
CA PRO A 97 -9.93 -0.18 14.42
C PRO A 97 -10.71 -1.31 15.11
N ALA A 98 -12.04 -1.22 15.14
CA ALA A 98 -12.93 -2.24 15.68
C ALA A 98 -12.88 -3.58 14.92
N ARG A 99 -12.47 -3.57 13.65
CA ARG A 99 -12.29 -4.77 12.82
C ARG A 99 -10.88 -5.36 12.94
N GLN A 100 -9.88 -4.52 13.16
CA GLN A 100 -8.47 -4.95 13.31
C GLN A 100 -8.06 -5.26 14.76
N GLY A 101 -8.94 -5.12 15.74
CA GLY A 101 -8.58 -5.28 17.15
C GLY A 101 -7.61 -4.21 17.68
N GLY A 102 -7.50 -3.08 16.97
CA GLY A 102 -6.51 -2.03 17.22
C GLY A 102 -7.07 -0.75 17.84
N HIS A 103 -6.17 0.18 18.16
CA HIS A 103 -6.49 1.52 18.67
C HIS A 103 -6.60 2.53 17.52
N ALA A 104 -7.52 3.50 17.62
CA ALA A 104 -7.76 4.51 16.60
C ALA A 104 -6.61 5.54 16.42
N THR A 105 -5.52 5.41 17.18
CA THR A 105 -4.40 6.35 17.25
C THR A 105 -3.80 6.70 15.88
N TYR A 106 -3.70 5.71 15.00
CA TYR A 106 -3.07 5.86 13.67
C TYR A 106 -4.08 5.90 12.52
N ALA A 107 -5.38 5.90 12.83
CA ALA A 107 -6.43 5.87 11.80
C ALA A 107 -6.37 7.11 10.90
N ASP A 108 -6.04 8.28 11.47
CA ASP A 108 -5.98 9.53 10.74
C ASP A 108 -4.71 9.61 9.86
N SER A 109 -3.55 9.12 10.34
CA SER A 109 -2.33 9.09 9.52
C SER A 109 -2.45 8.07 8.40
N ASN A 110 -2.97 6.86 8.67
CA ASN A 110 -3.23 5.85 7.65
C ASN A 110 -4.24 6.33 6.62
N GLY A 111 -5.33 6.99 7.05
CA GLY A 111 -6.35 7.53 6.16
C GLY A 111 -5.78 8.59 5.21
N ARG A 112 -4.94 9.51 5.71
CA ARG A 112 -4.27 10.50 4.87
C ARG A 112 -3.25 9.88 3.93
N ALA A 113 -2.49 8.90 4.40
CA ALA A 113 -1.53 8.16 3.60
C ALA A 113 -2.21 7.46 2.40
N LEU A 114 -3.31 6.73 2.63
CA LEU A 114 -4.03 6.08 1.53
C LEU A 114 -4.72 7.11 0.61
N LEU A 115 -5.22 8.21 1.16
CA LEU A 115 -5.82 9.28 0.35
C LEU A 115 -4.79 9.92 -0.58
N ALA A 116 -3.58 10.23 -0.10
CA ALA A 116 -2.51 10.76 -0.93
C ALA A 116 -2.14 9.79 -2.07
N LEU A 117 -2.13 8.48 -1.78
CA LEU A 117 -1.92 7.46 -2.80
C LEU A 117 -3.07 7.43 -3.82
N TRP A 118 -4.32 7.62 -3.38
CA TRP A 118 -5.47 7.74 -4.28
C TRP A 118 -5.39 8.99 -5.15
N ASP A 119 -5.00 10.14 -4.58
CA ASP A 119 -4.81 11.40 -5.30
C ASP A 119 -3.72 11.28 -6.37
N ALA A 120 -2.70 10.46 -6.12
CA ALA A 120 -1.60 10.20 -7.06
C ALA A 120 -1.98 9.24 -8.19
N LEU A 121 -2.78 8.20 -7.91
CA LEU A 121 -3.00 7.09 -8.83
C LEU A 121 -4.36 7.09 -9.54
N VAL A 122 -5.42 7.62 -8.92
CA VAL A 122 -6.79 7.59 -9.45
C VAL A 122 -7.02 8.79 -10.35
N ASP A 123 -7.33 8.55 -11.63
CA ASP A 123 -7.77 9.59 -12.57
C ASP A 123 -9.30 9.68 -12.59
N GLY A 124 -9.87 10.30 -11.55
CA GLY A 124 -11.31 10.40 -11.33
C GLY A 124 -11.69 10.33 -9.85
N THR A 125 -12.92 9.95 -9.54
CA THR A 125 -13.43 9.93 -8.15
C THR A 125 -14.16 8.64 -7.78
N ARG A 126 -14.50 7.78 -8.75
CA ARG A 126 -15.28 6.57 -8.51
C ARG A 126 -14.37 5.40 -8.18
N VAL A 127 -14.26 5.10 -6.90
CA VAL A 127 -13.53 3.92 -6.44
C VAL A 127 -14.52 2.81 -6.06
N ARG A 128 -14.25 1.60 -6.50
CA ARG A 128 -15.07 0.42 -6.20
C ARG A 128 -14.31 -0.55 -5.32
N TRP A 129 -15.01 -1.21 -4.42
CA TRP A 129 -14.50 -2.31 -3.62
C TRP A 129 -14.99 -3.62 -4.23
N ASP A 130 -14.09 -4.55 -4.50
CA ASP A 130 -14.52 -5.87 -4.96
C ASP A 130 -15.41 -6.55 -3.91
N ALA A 131 -16.56 -7.07 -4.36
CA ALA A 131 -17.50 -7.82 -3.54
C ALA A 131 -17.78 -9.22 -4.12
N THR A 132 -17.03 -9.66 -5.14
CA THR A 132 -17.37 -10.86 -5.91
C THR A 132 -16.55 -12.09 -5.54
N HIS A 133 -15.49 -11.94 -4.74
CA HIS A 133 -14.55 -13.03 -4.40
C HIS A 133 -14.63 -13.50 -2.93
N ASP A 134 -15.76 -13.26 -2.25
CA ASP A 134 -16.01 -13.63 -0.84
C ASP A 134 -15.02 -13.00 0.15
N GLN A 135 -14.53 -11.81 -0.18
CA GLN A 135 -13.57 -11.08 0.64
C GLN A 135 -14.17 -10.79 2.03
N TYR A 136 -13.45 -11.16 3.09
CA TYR A 136 -13.85 -10.81 4.46
C TYR A 136 -13.84 -9.29 4.70
N TRP A 137 -12.90 -8.60 4.05
CA TRP A 137 -12.69 -7.16 4.14
C TRP A 137 -13.49 -6.39 3.09
N SER A 138 -14.81 -6.48 3.15
CA SER A 138 -15.69 -5.65 2.31
C SER A 138 -15.67 -4.17 2.76
N LEU A 139 -16.19 -3.28 1.90
CA LEU A 139 -16.22 -1.83 2.11
C LEU A 139 -16.76 -1.38 3.50
N ASP A 140 -17.66 -2.16 4.10
CA ASP A 140 -18.20 -1.90 5.44
C ASP A 140 -17.17 -2.01 6.57
N ALA A 141 -16.03 -2.66 6.32
CA ALA A 141 -14.91 -2.70 7.25
C ALA A 141 -14.05 -1.41 7.23
N PHE A 142 -14.31 -0.48 6.31
CA PHE A 142 -13.51 0.72 6.07
C PHE A 142 -14.34 2.00 6.24
N GLY A 143 -15.29 2.00 7.19
CA GLY A 143 -16.27 3.08 7.35
C GLY A 143 -15.65 4.45 7.60
N ARG A 144 -14.61 4.54 8.46
CA ARG A 144 -13.92 5.81 8.75
C ARG A 144 -13.23 6.38 7.52
N PHE A 145 -12.55 5.52 6.76
CA PHE A 145 -11.87 5.94 5.54
C PHE A 145 -12.87 6.31 4.44
N ARG A 146 -13.96 5.55 4.28
CA ARG A 146 -15.04 5.92 3.37
C ARG A 146 -15.59 7.31 3.67
N ASP A 147 -15.80 7.64 4.94
CA ASP A 147 -16.26 8.97 5.33
C ASP A 147 -15.21 10.05 5.07
N LEU A 148 -13.91 9.74 5.24
CA LEU A 148 -12.81 10.64 4.89
C LEU A 148 -12.76 10.89 3.38
N ALA A 149 -12.60 9.85 2.58
CA ALA A 149 -12.50 9.95 1.12
C ALA A 149 -13.75 10.61 0.51
N GLY A 150 -14.94 10.34 1.06
CA GLY A 150 -16.18 10.99 0.63
C GLY A 150 -16.21 12.50 0.90
N ARG A 151 -15.59 12.99 1.98
CA ARG A 151 -15.44 14.45 2.22
C ARG A 151 -14.48 15.11 1.23
N GLU A 152 -13.53 14.34 0.71
CA GLU A 152 -12.54 14.78 -0.27
C GLU A 152 -13.02 14.61 -1.73
N GLY A 153 -14.24 14.08 -1.91
CA GLY A 153 -14.91 14.03 -3.21
C GLY A 153 -14.95 12.66 -3.89
N TYR A 154 -14.41 11.62 -3.26
CA TYR A 154 -14.47 10.25 -3.78
C TYR A 154 -15.87 9.63 -3.61
N GLU A 155 -16.33 8.93 -4.64
CA GLU A 155 -17.57 8.16 -4.68
C GLU A 155 -17.26 6.67 -4.50
N LEU A 156 -17.31 6.19 -3.25
CA LEU A 156 -17.05 4.79 -2.94
C LEU A 156 -18.31 3.93 -3.07
N GLY A 157 -18.16 2.74 -3.65
CA GLY A 157 -19.21 1.73 -3.73
C GLY A 157 -18.62 0.32 -3.86
N SER A 158 -19.47 -0.70 -3.88
CA SER A 158 -19.04 -2.07 -4.19
C SER A 158 -19.10 -2.32 -5.70
N ALA A 159 -18.24 -3.20 -6.21
CA ALA A 159 -18.37 -3.82 -7.51
C ALA A 159 -18.96 -5.22 -7.34
N ASP A 160 -20.14 -5.46 -7.93
CA ASP A 160 -20.84 -6.74 -7.86
C ASP A 160 -20.43 -7.70 -9.01
N ALA A 161 -19.51 -7.26 -9.88
CA ALA A 161 -18.88 -8.05 -10.94
C ALA A 161 -17.48 -7.48 -11.27
N VAL A 162 -16.50 -8.33 -11.58
CA VAL A 162 -15.19 -7.92 -12.11
C VAL A 162 -15.18 -8.18 -13.62
N ASP A 163 -15.89 -7.35 -14.37
CA ASP A 163 -15.96 -7.44 -15.82
C ASP A 163 -15.75 -6.07 -16.48
N ARG A 164 -15.55 -6.07 -17.80
CA ARG A 164 -15.29 -4.83 -18.55
C ARG A 164 -16.40 -3.80 -18.43
N SER A 165 -17.66 -4.22 -18.28
CA SER A 165 -18.81 -3.33 -18.22
C SER A 165 -18.92 -2.66 -16.86
N THR A 166 -18.82 -3.42 -15.78
CA THR A 166 -18.82 -2.90 -14.41
C THR A 166 -17.62 -1.98 -14.17
N LEU A 167 -16.43 -2.40 -14.62
CA LEU A 167 -15.24 -1.61 -14.40
C LEU A 167 -15.25 -0.31 -15.23
N ALA A 168 -15.94 -0.25 -16.38
CA ALA A 168 -15.95 0.94 -17.24
C ALA A 168 -16.44 2.22 -16.53
N ASP A 169 -17.25 2.06 -15.49
CA ASP A 169 -17.79 3.17 -14.67
C ASP A 169 -16.97 3.45 -13.40
N ALA A 170 -15.82 2.79 -13.23
CA ALA A 170 -14.89 2.97 -12.12
C ALA A 170 -13.57 3.59 -12.60
N ASP A 171 -12.97 4.39 -11.71
CA ASP A 171 -11.68 5.03 -11.85
C ASP A 171 -10.62 4.32 -11.00
N GLY A 172 -11.05 3.68 -9.91
CA GLY A 172 -10.22 2.81 -9.05
C GLY A 172 -10.95 1.54 -8.62
N LEU A 173 -10.22 0.45 -8.41
CA LEU A 173 -10.70 -0.79 -7.80
C LEU A 173 -9.83 -1.16 -6.59
N VAL A 174 -10.48 -1.57 -5.50
CA VAL A 174 -9.83 -2.10 -4.31
C VAL A 174 -10.14 -3.59 -4.18
N VAL A 175 -9.09 -4.40 -4.06
CA VAL A 175 -9.16 -5.85 -3.83
C VAL A 175 -8.44 -6.14 -2.52
N THR A 176 -9.05 -6.92 -1.63
CA THR A 176 -8.58 -7.17 -0.27
C THR A 176 -8.57 -8.67 0.02
N THR A 177 -7.39 -9.29 0.06
CA THR A 177 -7.18 -10.72 0.35
C THR A 177 -8.35 -11.60 -0.09
N PRO A 178 -8.53 -11.81 -1.41
CA PRO A 178 -9.65 -12.54 -1.96
C PRO A 178 -9.51 -14.05 -1.68
N PRO A 179 -10.46 -14.68 -0.95
CA PRO A 179 -10.45 -16.13 -0.73
C PRO A 179 -10.63 -16.98 -1.98
N ARG A 180 -11.27 -16.42 -3.01
CA ARG A 180 -11.44 -17.09 -4.30
C ARG A 180 -10.54 -16.47 -5.36
N ALA A 181 -10.00 -17.34 -6.21
CA ALA A 181 -9.27 -16.95 -7.40
C ALA A 181 -10.18 -16.20 -8.38
N PHE A 182 -9.58 -15.25 -9.08
CA PHE A 182 -10.17 -14.59 -10.25
C PHE A 182 -10.06 -15.52 -11.45
N ASP A 183 -11.12 -15.60 -12.24
CA ASP A 183 -11.09 -16.37 -13.48
C ASP A 183 -10.32 -15.63 -14.60
N PRO A 184 -9.94 -16.32 -15.70
CA PRO A 184 -9.19 -15.69 -16.79
C PRO A 184 -9.88 -14.47 -17.41
N GLU A 185 -11.20 -14.46 -17.49
CA GLU A 185 -11.98 -13.35 -18.03
C GLU A 185 -11.96 -12.12 -17.11
N GLU A 186 -12.04 -12.34 -15.79
CA GLU A 186 -11.90 -11.29 -14.77
C GLU A 186 -10.48 -10.72 -14.78
N LEU A 187 -9.46 -11.58 -14.85
CA LEU A 187 -8.06 -11.19 -14.99
C LEU A 187 -7.82 -10.34 -16.27
N ASP A 188 -8.42 -10.73 -17.40
CA ASP A 188 -8.40 -9.94 -18.64
C ASP A 188 -9.15 -8.60 -18.51
N ALA A 189 -10.20 -8.53 -17.70
CA ALA A 189 -10.92 -7.30 -17.43
C ALA A 189 -10.10 -6.34 -16.56
N LEU A 190 -9.37 -6.85 -15.56
CA LEU A 190 -8.43 -6.08 -14.74
C LEU A 190 -7.29 -5.51 -15.59
N ALA A 191 -6.69 -6.33 -16.48
CA ALA A 191 -5.67 -5.85 -17.41
C ALA A 191 -6.19 -4.71 -18.29
N ALA A 192 -7.35 -4.91 -18.92
CA ALA A 192 -7.98 -3.86 -19.72
C ALA A 192 -8.36 -2.61 -18.92
N PHE A 193 -8.66 -2.75 -17.62
CA PHE A 193 -8.95 -1.63 -16.72
C PHE A 193 -7.71 -0.79 -16.44
N VAL A 194 -6.58 -1.43 -16.11
CA VAL A 194 -5.31 -0.72 -15.89
C VAL A 194 -4.81 -0.07 -17.19
N ASP A 195 -4.87 -0.78 -18.32
CA ASP A 195 -4.43 -0.28 -19.64
C ASP A 195 -5.16 1.01 -20.07
N ARG A 196 -6.43 1.18 -19.67
CA ARG A 196 -7.22 2.39 -19.95
C ARG A 196 -7.09 3.49 -18.90
N GLY A 197 -6.21 3.32 -17.91
CA GLY A 197 -5.92 4.33 -16.89
C GLY A 197 -6.58 4.10 -15.53
N GLY A 198 -7.23 2.95 -15.32
CA GLY A 198 -7.77 2.58 -14.02
C GLY A 198 -6.70 2.31 -12.98
N ALA A 199 -6.96 2.71 -11.73
CA ALA A 199 -6.08 2.41 -10.61
C ALA A 199 -6.51 1.13 -9.89
N LEU A 200 -5.55 0.36 -9.39
CA LEU A 200 -5.80 -0.87 -8.64
C LEU A 200 -5.06 -0.85 -7.31
N PHE A 201 -5.79 -1.12 -6.22
CA PHE A 201 -5.24 -1.20 -4.86
C PHE A 201 -5.41 -2.62 -4.35
N LEU A 202 -4.29 -3.33 -4.29
CA LEU A 202 -4.22 -4.71 -3.82
C LEU A 202 -3.78 -4.72 -2.37
N HIS A 203 -4.68 -5.07 -1.47
CA HIS A 203 -4.38 -5.22 -0.05
C HIS A 203 -4.20 -6.69 0.29
N ASP A 204 -2.99 -7.05 0.72
CA ASP A 204 -2.71 -8.32 1.36
C ASP A 204 -2.69 -8.15 2.89
N GLN A 205 -2.54 -9.25 3.59
CA GLN A 205 -2.22 -9.30 5.02
C GLN A 205 -1.47 -10.60 5.31
N ALA A 206 -0.88 -10.71 6.49
CA ALA A 206 -0.17 -11.91 6.87
C ALA A 206 -1.03 -13.18 6.74
N THR A 207 -0.44 -14.25 6.22
CA THR A 207 -1.07 -15.56 5.96
C THR A 207 -1.26 -16.38 7.24
N PHE A 208 -1.75 -15.76 8.31
CA PHE A 208 -1.95 -16.42 9.61
C PHE A 208 -2.99 -17.54 9.48
N ARG A 209 -2.59 -18.76 9.88
CA ARG A 209 -3.39 -20.02 9.83
C ARG A 209 -3.55 -20.66 8.45
N GLY A 210 -2.69 -20.31 7.49
CA GLY A 210 -2.63 -21.00 6.19
C GLY A 210 -3.83 -20.70 5.31
N LEU A 211 -4.18 -19.42 5.25
CA LEU A 211 -5.09 -18.91 4.25
C LEU A 211 -4.30 -18.59 2.97
N ASP A 212 -4.84 -19.00 1.81
CA ASP A 212 -4.14 -18.98 0.51
C ASP A 212 -4.48 -17.70 -0.31
N GLU A 213 -4.91 -16.59 0.32
CA GLU A 213 -5.33 -15.40 -0.43
C GLU A 213 -4.18 -14.64 -1.11
N THR A 214 -2.95 -14.78 -0.60
CA THR A 214 -1.73 -14.22 -1.21
C THR A 214 -1.53 -14.74 -2.63
N ASP A 215 -1.82 -16.02 -2.89
CA ASP A 215 -1.67 -16.61 -4.24
C ASP A 215 -2.68 -16.03 -5.23
N ASN A 216 -3.91 -15.75 -4.77
CA ASN A 216 -4.94 -15.13 -5.61
C ASN A 216 -4.56 -13.70 -5.99
N LEU A 217 -3.96 -12.92 -5.06
CA LEU A 217 -3.42 -11.59 -5.38
C LEU A 217 -2.22 -11.67 -6.33
N ASN A 218 -1.34 -12.66 -6.14
CA ASN A 218 -0.18 -12.86 -7.00
C ASN A 218 -0.56 -13.27 -8.43
N ALA A 219 -1.69 -13.96 -8.63
CA ALA A 219 -2.22 -14.23 -9.96
C ALA A 219 -2.65 -12.95 -10.70
N ILE A 220 -3.23 -11.96 -9.98
CA ILE A 220 -3.51 -10.63 -10.54
C ILE A 220 -2.19 -9.94 -10.90
N ALA A 221 -1.22 -9.93 -9.98
CA ALA A 221 0.07 -9.30 -10.21
C ALA A 221 0.84 -9.91 -11.40
N GLU A 222 0.75 -11.23 -11.58
CA GLU A 222 1.31 -11.93 -12.73
C GLU A 222 0.58 -11.58 -14.02
N ARG A 223 -0.76 -11.54 -14.01
CA ARG A 223 -1.53 -11.18 -15.22
C ARG A 223 -1.19 -9.78 -15.73
N LEU A 224 -0.95 -8.86 -14.80
CA LEU A 224 -0.63 -7.45 -15.07
C LEU A 224 0.86 -7.19 -15.29
N ASP A 225 1.72 -8.21 -15.21
CA ASP A 225 3.18 -8.10 -15.30
C ASP A 225 3.77 -7.08 -14.31
N LEU A 226 3.25 -7.05 -13.08
CA LEU A 226 3.70 -6.11 -12.05
C LEU A 226 5.13 -6.43 -11.59
N ALA A 227 5.89 -5.40 -11.23
CA ALA A 227 7.23 -5.51 -10.69
C ALA A 227 7.31 -6.16 -9.29
N PHE A 228 6.17 -6.33 -8.60
CA PHE A 228 6.09 -6.88 -7.25
C PHE A 228 5.13 -8.08 -7.13
N ARG A 229 5.33 -8.88 -6.08
CA ARG A 229 4.44 -9.93 -5.57
C ARG A 229 4.28 -9.77 -4.06
N PHE A 230 3.30 -10.44 -3.48
CA PHE A 230 3.12 -10.55 -2.04
C PHE A 230 3.81 -11.79 -1.49
N ASN A 231 4.46 -11.65 -0.34
CA ASN A 231 5.14 -12.72 0.36
C ASN A 231 4.18 -13.43 1.32
N ALA A 232 4.38 -14.73 1.55
CA ALA A 232 3.56 -15.53 2.45
C ALA A 232 4.08 -15.47 3.91
N ASP A 233 4.23 -14.27 4.46
CA ASP A 233 4.85 -14.02 5.77
C ASP A 233 4.00 -13.16 6.71
N GLU A 234 4.56 -12.82 7.87
CA GLU A 234 4.12 -11.73 8.73
C GLU A 234 5.35 -10.91 9.11
N VAL A 235 5.33 -9.60 8.84
CA VAL A 235 6.40 -8.70 9.28
C VAL A 235 6.07 -8.23 10.69
N ASN A 236 7.01 -8.44 11.60
CA ASN A 236 6.93 -8.01 12.99
C ASN A 236 8.06 -7.02 13.32
N ASP A 237 7.84 -6.17 14.32
CA ASP A 237 8.85 -5.30 14.89
C ASP A 237 8.65 -5.15 16.40
N ASP A 238 9.64 -5.53 17.21
CA ASP A 238 9.56 -5.45 18.68
C ASP A 238 9.78 -4.03 19.22
N GLU A 239 10.33 -3.12 18.40
CA GLU A 239 10.71 -1.75 18.80
C GLU A 239 9.77 -0.69 18.18
N ALA A 240 9.55 -0.73 16.87
CA ALA A 240 8.70 0.19 16.14
C ALA A 240 7.30 -0.39 15.91
N ASN A 241 6.49 -0.43 16.98
CA ASN A 241 5.12 -0.97 16.92
C ASN A 241 4.10 -0.19 17.77
N ALA A 242 2.82 -0.45 17.53
CA ALA A 242 1.69 0.14 18.23
C ALA A 242 1.20 -0.66 19.46
N GLY A 243 2.09 -1.42 20.12
CA GLY A 243 1.81 -2.16 21.36
C GLY A 243 1.91 -3.68 21.23
N ALA A 244 1.99 -4.21 20.01
CA ALA A 244 2.29 -5.61 19.73
C ALA A 244 3.17 -5.72 18.47
N PRO A 245 4.05 -6.75 18.37
CA PRO A 245 5.03 -6.79 17.28
C PRO A 245 4.45 -6.80 15.87
N PHE A 246 3.24 -7.34 15.68
CA PHE A 246 2.54 -7.36 14.40
C PHE A 246 1.79 -6.05 14.08
N GLU A 247 1.83 -5.04 14.96
CA GLU A 247 1.29 -3.71 14.71
C GLU A 247 2.41 -2.74 14.30
N VAL A 248 3.09 -3.07 13.20
CA VAL A 248 4.30 -2.38 12.72
C VAL A 248 4.04 -0.91 12.44
N LEU A 249 4.93 -0.04 12.91
CA LEU A 249 4.96 1.38 12.61
C LEU A 249 6.13 1.68 11.67
N THR A 250 5.91 2.54 10.68
CA THR A 250 7.01 3.04 9.85
C THR A 250 6.85 4.51 9.50
N THR A 251 7.99 5.18 9.40
CA THR A 251 8.15 6.51 8.81
C THR A 251 9.00 6.47 7.52
N ALA A 252 9.50 5.29 7.15
CA ALA A 252 10.37 5.05 6.00
C ALA A 252 9.56 4.86 4.70
N TYR A 253 8.87 5.92 4.27
CA TYR A 253 8.07 5.91 3.03
C TYR A 253 8.52 6.98 2.02
N ASP A 254 7.93 7.05 0.83
CA ASP A 254 8.14 8.17 -0.10
C ASP A 254 7.19 9.31 0.28
N PRO A 255 7.68 10.52 0.65
CA PRO A 255 6.79 11.62 0.99
C PRO A 255 5.93 12.07 -0.20
N ASP A 256 6.42 11.95 -1.43
CA ASP A 256 5.70 12.42 -2.62
C ASP A 256 4.52 11.49 -2.97
N GLN A 257 4.48 10.28 -2.40
CA GLN A 257 3.40 9.29 -2.57
C GLN A 257 2.41 9.26 -1.40
N PHE A 258 2.75 9.87 -0.25
CA PHE A 258 2.03 9.68 1.02
C PHE A 258 1.76 10.97 1.82
N VAL A 259 2.12 12.16 1.31
CA VAL A 259 2.01 13.44 2.04
C VAL A 259 1.53 14.59 1.15
#